data_AF-A0A8J6ZXT3-F1
#
_entry.id   AF-A0A8J6ZXT3-F1
#
_cell.length_a   1.000
_cell.length_b   1.000
_cell.length_c   1.000
_cell.angle_alpha   90.00
_cell.angle_beta   90.00
_cell.angle_gamma   90.00
#
_symmetry.space_group_name_H-M   'P 1'
#
loop_
_entity.id
_entity.type
_entity.pdbx_description
1 polymer ?
#
loop_
_entity_poly.entity_id
_entity_poly.type
_entity_poly.pdbx_seq_one_letter_code
_entity_poly.pdbx_strand_id
1 'polypeptide(L)'
;MMNDIWLRPFVWIDYRLAVLFAVIIPLILLIWAFVQKVEVIQRLLGIYWRVSSLLAITIYLMIAQYPVSFISGLMGLILIPISLWFWVDLNDEIEYQTSGALKLVFTSWRWAVSVYCILNTLAFIPFLGCAFSKNVINASYCRLWFEAPSLFKEYFHPNTKPGFLGFLAIISLVVYVIYLSYFVLIKLGKQGRSATQQ
;
A
#
# COMPACT_ATOMS: atom_id res chain seq x y z
N MET A 1 29.05 4.62 -8.44
CA MET A 1 29.45 4.73 -7.01
C MET A 1 28.89 5.97 -6.31
N MET A 2 28.79 7.16 -6.93
CA MET A 2 28.20 8.35 -6.28
C MET A 2 26.67 8.23 -6.03
N ASN A 3 25.94 7.51 -6.90
CA ASN A 3 24.48 7.37 -6.80
C ASN A 3 24.00 6.49 -5.63
N ASP A 4 24.81 5.55 -5.15
CA ASP A 4 24.40 4.65 -4.04
C ASP A 4 24.32 5.38 -2.69
N ILE A 5 25.08 6.48 -2.51
CA ILE A 5 25.17 7.22 -1.24
C ILE A 5 23.83 7.89 -0.89
N TRP A 6 23.12 8.43 -1.88
CA TRP A 6 21.82 9.09 -1.67
C TRP A 6 20.64 8.13 -1.83
N LEU A 7 20.78 7.12 -2.68
CA LEU A 7 19.71 6.18 -2.97
C LEU A 7 19.39 5.29 -1.76
N ARG A 8 20.41 4.83 -1.02
CA ARG A 8 20.20 3.97 0.15
C ARG A 8 19.42 4.67 1.27
N PRO A 9 19.81 5.86 1.76
CA PRO A 9 19.00 6.62 2.71
C PRO A 9 17.58 6.89 2.21
N PHE A 10 17.43 7.22 0.92
CA PHE A 10 16.12 7.45 0.31
C PHE A 10 15.20 6.23 0.42
N VAL A 11 15.65 5.05 -0.04
CA VAL A 11 14.88 3.80 0.04
C VAL A 11 14.50 3.48 1.49
N TRP A 12 15.44 3.65 2.42
CA TRP A 12 15.20 3.39 3.83
C TRP A 12 14.20 4.35 4.48
N ILE A 13 14.25 5.63 4.13
CA ILE A 13 13.26 6.63 4.55
C ILE A 13 11.89 6.27 3.97
N ASP A 14 11.83 5.87 2.70
CA ASP A 14 10.60 5.46 2.04
C ASP A 14 9.89 4.33 2.80
N TYR A 15 10.60 3.26 3.14
CA TYR A 15 10.03 2.17 3.94
C TYR A 15 9.52 2.62 5.31
N ARG A 16 10.24 3.53 5.99
CA ARG A 16 9.80 4.06 7.29
C ARG A 16 8.54 4.92 7.14
N LEU A 17 8.48 5.76 6.13
CA LEU A 17 7.30 6.57 5.80
C LEU A 17 6.12 5.68 5.40
N ALA A 18 6.35 4.63 4.62
CA ALA A 18 5.34 3.64 4.28
C ALA A 18 4.73 3.00 5.53
N VAL A 19 5.56 2.53 6.47
CA VAL A 19 5.06 1.95 7.73
C VAL A 19 4.28 2.98 8.54
N LEU A 20 4.78 4.22 8.65
CA LEU A 20 4.13 5.26 9.42
C LEU A 20 2.77 5.66 8.82
N PHE A 21 2.75 6.08 7.55
CA PHE A 21 1.57 6.61 6.89
C PHE A 21 0.61 5.53 6.40
N ALA A 22 1.10 4.38 5.96
CA ALA A 22 0.26 3.34 5.38
C ALA A 22 -0.15 2.22 6.35
N VAL A 23 0.43 2.18 7.56
CA VAL A 23 0.10 1.15 8.56
C VAL A 23 -0.25 1.77 9.91
N ILE A 24 0.67 2.49 10.55
CA ILE A 24 0.52 2.92 11.95
C ILE A 24 -0.61 3.95 12.09
N ILE A 25 -0.57 5.05 11.35
CA ILE A 25 -1.60 6.10 11.44
C ILE A 25 -3.00 5.59 11.08
N PRO A 26 -3.23 4.87 9.96
CA PRO A 26 -4.57 4.36 9.65
C PRO A 26 -5.08 3.34 10.68
N LEU A 27 -4.18 2.59 11.34
CA LEU A 27 -4.57 1.66 12.40
C LEU A 27 -5.07 2.42 13.64
N ILE A 28 -4.36 3.47 14.05
CA ILE A 28 -4.79 4.35 15.15
C ILE A 28 -6.14 5.00 14.81
N LEU A 29 -6.29 5.53 13.59
CA LEU A 29 -7.54 6.11 13.11
C LEU A 29 -8.69 5.11 13.09
N LEU A 30 -8.43 3.86 12.69
CA LEU A 30 -9.44 2.80 12.68
C LEU A 30 -9.93 2.49 14.10
N ILE A 31 -9.01 2.33 15.05
CA ILE A 31 -9.36 2.10 16.46
C ILE A 31 -10.14 3.30 17.01
N TRP A 32 -9.70 4.52 16.73
CA TRP A 32 -10.37 5.73 17.20
C TRP A 32 -11.78 5.87 16.61
N ALA A 33 -11.94 5.63 15.30
CA ALA A 33 -13.24 5.65 14.63
C ALA A 33 -14.17 4.53 15.14
N PHE A 34 -13.62 3.38 15.52
CA PHE A 34 -14.37 2.30 16.16
C PHE A 34 -14.89 2.71 17.54
N VAL A 35 -14.02 3.27 18.39
CA VAL A 35 -14.40 3.76 19.73
C VAL A 35 -15.45 4.86 19.65
N GLN A 36 -15.34 5.79 18.71
CA GLN A 36 -16.33 6.86 18.50
C GLN A 36 -17.53 6.44 17.65
N LYS A 37 -17.61 5.18 17.20
CA LYS A 37 -18.70 4.63 16.38
C LYS A 37 -18.98 5.44 15.11
N VAL A 38 -17.92 5.99 14.49
CA VAL A 38 -18.03 6.70 13.21
C VAL A 38 -17.93 5.69 12.07
N GLU A 39 -19.08 5.19 11.63
CA GLU A 39 -19.16 4.11 10.63
C GLU A 39 -18.55 4.49 9.27
N VAL A 40 -18.73 5.73 8.84
CA VAL A 40 -18.27 6.20 7.51
C VAL A 40 -16.75 6.09 7.39
N ILE A 41 -16.03 6.56 8.41
CA ILE A 41 -14.56 6.45 8.49
C ILE A 41 -14.14 4.97 8.59
N GLN A 42 -14.84 4.15 9.38
CA GLN A 42 -14.55 2.72 9.48
C GLN A 42 -14.71 2.00 8.13
N ARG A 43 -15.79 2.31 7.39
CA ARG A 43 -16.05 1.73 6.05
C ARG A 43 -14.96 2.14 5.07
N LEU A 44 -14.60 3.43 5.01
CA LEU A 44 -13.54 3.90 4.12
C LEU A 44 -12.18 3.30 4.49
N LEU A 45 -11.84 3.23 5.77
CA LEU A 45 -10.62 2.56 6.22
C LEU A 45 -10.64 1.05 5.93
N GLY A 46 -11.80 0.39 6.01
CA GLY A 46 -11.95 -1.00 5.61
C GLY A 46 -11.67 -1.23 4.13
N ILE A 47 -12.13 -0.33 3.25
CA ILE A 47 -11.79 -0.35 1.82
C ILE A 47 -10.29 -0.11 1.63
N TYR A 48 -9.76 0.92 2.31
CA TYR A 48 -8.35 1.25 2.29
C TYR A 48 -7.48 0.04 2.65
N TRP A 49 -7.76 -0.67 3.75
CA TRP A 49 -6.98 -1.84 4.20
C TRP A 49 -7.01 -2.99 3.20
N ARG A 50 -8.16 -3.23 2.55
CA ARG A 50 -8.26 -4.22 1.49
C ARG A 50 -7.34 -3.87 0.33
N VAL A 51 -7.30 -2.60 -0.08
CA VAL A 51 -6.45 -2.14 -1.19
C VAL A 51 -4.98 -2.06 -0.80
N SER A 52 -4.65 -1.50 0.37
CA SER A 52 -3.28 -1.34 0.86
C SER A 52 -2.62 -2.66 1.23
N SER A 53 -3.39 -3.74 1.41
CA SER A 53 -2.85 -5.10 1.60
C SER A 53 -1.90 -5.53 0.47
N LEU A 54 -2.02 -4.95 -0.73
CA LEU A 54 -1.08 -5.16 -1.83
C LEU A 54 0.35 -4.72 -1.48
N LEU A 55 0.53 -3.67 -0.65
CA LEU A 55 1.84 -3.27 -0.15
C LEU A 55 2.43 -4.34 0.77
N ALA A 56 1.62 -4.96 1.63
CA ALA A 56 2.07 -6.07 2.47
C ALA A 56 2.49 -7.28 1.60
N ILE A 57 1.67 -7.66 0.62
CA ILE A 57 2.01 -8.70 -0.37
C ILE A 57 3.34 -8.35 -1.07
N THR A 58 3.53 -7.09 -1.44
CA THR A 58 4.76 -6.58 -2.06
C THR A 58 5.98 -6.80 -1.17
N ILE A 59 5.91 -6.53 0.13
CA ILE A 59 7.01 -6.81 1.06
C ILE A 59 7.39 -8.29 1.03
N TYR A 60 6.42 -9.20 1.07
CA TYR A 60 6.72 -10.64 1.03
C TYR A 60 7.28 -11.10 -0.32
N LEU A 61 6.86 -10.51 -1.43
CA LEU A 61 7.48 -10.74 -2.74
C LEU A 61 8.94 -10.25 -2.76
N MET A 62 9.21 -9.09 -2.14
CA MET A 62 10.56 -8.52 -2.03
C MET A 62 11.48 -9.33 -1.11
N ILE A 63 10.96 -9.94 -0.06
CA ILE A 63 11.72 -10.89 0.78
C ILE A 63 12.29 -12.03 -0.07
N ALA A 64 11.50 -12.53 -1.03
CA ALA A 64 11.93 -13.56 -1.97
C ALA A 64 12.66 -13.01 -3.22
N GLN A 65 12.91 -11.69 -3.26
CA GLN A 65 13.60 -11.00 -4.35
C GLN A 65 12.91 -11.17 -5.71
N TYR A 66 11.59 -11.31 -5.73
CA TYR A 66 10.84 -11.50 -6.96
C TYR A 66 10.62 -10.17 -7.70
N PRO A 67 11.04 -10.05 -8.98
CA PRO A 67 10.91 -8.80 -9.75
C PRO A 67 9.48 -8.25 -9.85
N VAL A 68 8.47 -9.12 -9.81
CA VAL A 68 7.04 -8.72 -9.84
C VAL A 68 6.67 -7.79 -8.68
N SER A 69 7.45 -7.76 -7.60
CA SER A 69 7.24 -6.87 -6.48
C SER A 69 7.32 -5.38 -6.85
N PHE A 70 8.10 -5.01 -7.87
CA PHE A 70 8.17 -3.63 -8.34
C PHE A 70 6.84 -3.20 -8.98
N ILE A 71 6.19 -4.11 -9.73
CA ILE A 71 4.88 -3.84 -10.32
C ILE A 71 3.81 -3.78 -9.23
N SER A 72 3.79 -4.73 -8.30
CA SER A 72 2.80 -4.72 -7.21
C SER A 72 2.97 -3.52 -6.29
N GLY A 73 4.20 -3.09 -6.03
CA GLY A 73 4.51 -1.88 -5.26
C GLY A 73 3.97 -0.62 -5.92
N LEU A 74 4.28 -0.42 -7.21
CA LEU A 74 3.74 0.71 -7.99
C LEU A 74 2.21 0.72 -8.00
N MET A 75 1.60 -0.44 -8.27
CA MET A 75 0.14 -0.57 -8.26
C MET A 75 -0.45 -0.26 -6.88
N GLY A 76 0.19 -0.67 -5.80
CA GLY A 76 -0.22 -0.32 -4.44
C GLY A 76 -0.21 1.20 -4.20
N LEU A 77 0.85 1.88 -4.62
CA LEU A 77 0.97 3.34 -4.50
C LEU A 77 -0.09 4.09 -5.31
N ILE A 78 -0.50 3.57 -6.47
CA ILE A 78 -1.55 4.17 -7.30
C ILE A 78 -2.96 3.87 -6.74
N LEU A 79 -3.20 2.63 -6.32
CA LEU A 79 -4.52 2.18 -5.88
C LEU A 79 -4.92 2.79 -4.53
N ILE A 80 -3.98 3.06 -3.63
CA ILE A 80 -4.26 3.68 -2.32
C ILE A 80 -5.00 5.03 -2.45
N PRO A 81 -4.47 6.06 -3.12
CA PRO A 81 -5.17 7.33 -3.25
C PRO A 81 -6.49 7.18 -4.00
N ILE A 82 -6.55 6.32 -5.02
CA ILE A 82 -7.82 6.01 -5.71
C ILE A 82 -8.85 5.47 -4.71
N SER A 83 -8.49 4.50 -3.87
CA SER A 83 -9.39 3.89 -2.89
C SER A 83 -9.94 4.89 -1.87
N LEU A 84 -9.17 5.94 -1.56
CA LEU A 84 -9.56 6.96 -0.61
C LEU A 84 -10.52 7.98 -1.25
N TRP A 85 -10.27 8.41 -2.48
CA TRP A 85 -10.99 9.53 -3.10
C TRP A 85 -12.07 9.14 -4.11
N PHE A 86 -12.11 7.89 -4.56
CA PHE A 86 -13.02 7.45 -5.61
C PHE A 86 -14.51 7.50 -5.22
N TRP A 87 -14.83 7.16 -3.97
CA TRP A 87 -16.20 6.95 -3.46
C TRP A 87 -16.90 8.27 -3.12
N VAL A 88 -17.94 8.61 -3.88
CA VAL A 88 -18.66 9.90 -3.72
C VAL A 88 -19.50 9.89 -2.45
N ASP A 89 -20.26 8.83 -2.23
CA ASP A 89 -21.12 8.65 -1.05
C ASP A 89 -20.35 8.82 0.26
N LEU A 90 -19.23 8.12 0.41
CA LEU A 90 -18.41 8.21 1.61
C LEU A 90 -17.74 9.59 1.76
N ASN A 91 -17.39 10.24 0.65
CA ASN A 91 -16.77 11.56 0.70
C ASN A 91 -17.75 12.64 1.14
N ASP A 92 -18.96 12.61 0.58
CA ASP A 92 -20.03 13.54 0.94
C ASP A 92 -20.40 13.36 2.43
N GLU A 93 -20.56 12.11 2.89
CA GLU A 93 -20.84 11.82 4.30
C GLU A 93 -19.73 12.33 5.25
N ILE A 94 -18.45 12.18 4.87
CA ILE A 94 -17.31 12.70 5.66
C ILE A 94 -17.31 14.24 5.64
N GLU A 95 -17.63 14.86 4.51
CA GLU A 95 -17.68 16.32 4.37
C GLU A 95 -18.75 16.94 5.27
N TYR A 96 -19.95 16.35 5.32
CA TYR A 96 -21.05 16.83 6.16
C TYR A 96 -21.02 16.33 7.61
N GLN A 97 -20.12 15.40 7.96
CA GLN A 97 -19.94 14.96 9.34
C GLN A 97 -19.56 16.14 10.26
N THR A 98 -20.10 16.16 11.48
CA THR A 98 -19.77 17.16 12.51
C THR A 98 -18.26 17.30 12.69
N SER A 99 -17.78 18.54 12.68
CA SER A 99 -16.37 18.86 12.88
C SER A 99 -15.90 18.42 14.27
N GLY A 100 -14.79 17.67 14.31
CA GLY A 100 -14.17 17.18 15.54
C GLY A 100 -12.73 16.75 15.29
N ALA A 101 -11.99 16.45 16.35
CA ALA A 101 -10.58 16.09 16.25
C ALA A 101 -10.34 14.87 15.33
N LEU A 102 -11.20 13.85 15.41
CA LEU A 102 -11.11 12.67 14.56
C LEU A 102 -11.24 13.03 13.07
N LYS A 103 -12.23 13.85 12.68
CA LYS A 103 -12.42 14.30 11.30
C LYS A 103 -11.20 15.05 10.79
N LEU A 104 -10.64 15.96 11.60
CA LEU A 104 -9.47 16.74 11.24
C LEU A 104 -8.27 15.82 11.01
N VAL A 105 -7.90 14.99 11.99
CA VAL A 105 -6.73 14.10 11.88
C VAL A 105 -6.90 13.11 10.73
N PHE A 106 -8.09 12.55 10.56
CA PHE A 106 -8.41 11.66 9.44
C PHE A 106 -8.23 12.35 8.09
N THR A 107 -8.77 13.57 7.93
CA THR A 107 -8.68 14.32 6.67
C THR A 107 -7.23 14.74 6.37
N SER A 108 -6.48 15.17 7.39
CA SER A 108 -5.05 15.49 7.26
C SER A 108 -4.22 14.26 6.87
N TRP A 109 -4.44 13.13 7.53
CA TRP A 109 -3.78 11.86 7.18
C TRP A 109 -4.11 11.44 5.74
N ARG A 110 -5.38 11.53 5.35
CA ARG A 110 -5.85 11.14 4.02
C ARG A 110 -5.17 11.94 2.91
N TRP A 111 -4.97 13.25 3.10
CA TRP A 111 -4.16 14.06 2.19
C TRP A 111 -2.68 13.71 2.25
N ALA A 112 -2.10 13.56 3.44
CA ALA A 112 -0.69 13.23 3.62
C ALA A 112 -0.32 11.91 2.93
N VAL A 113 -1.10 10.85 3.11
CA VAL A 113 -0.87 9.55 2.46
C VAL A 113 -1.05 9.63 0.95
N SER A 114 -1.97 10.46 0.45
CA SER A 114 -2.17 10.66 -0.99
C SER A 114 -0.97 11.36 -1.63
N VAL A 115 -0.49 12.44 -1.01
CA VAL A 115 0.72 13.16 -1.47
C VAL A 115 1.93 12.25 -1.41
N TYR A 116 2.12 11.52 -0.30
CA TYR A 116 3.18 10.53 -0.16
C TYR A 116 3.13 9.48 -1.29
N CYS A 117 1.97 8.89 -1.55
CA CYS A 117 1.80 7.91 -2.63
C CYS A 117 2.11 8.47 -4.02
N ILE A 118 1.68 9.71 -4.31
CA ILE A 118 1.97 10.37 -5.60
C ILE A 118 3.47 10.62 -5.75
N LEU A 119 4.11 11.22 -4.75
CA LEU A 119 5.55 11.49 -4.77
C LEU A 119 6.36 10.19 -4.91
N ASN A 120 5.99 9.16 -4.15
CA ASN A 120 6.67 7.87 -4.22
C ASN A 120 6.44 7.19 -5.57
N THR A 121 5.22 7.26 -6.14
CA THR A 121 4.96 6.74 -7.49
C THR A 121 5.91 7.37 -8.51
N LEU A 122 6.08 8.69 -8.49
CA LEU A 122 7.01 9.40 -9.39
C LEU A 122 8.46 8.98 -9.16
N ALA A 123 8.88 8.86 -7.89
CA ALA A 123 10.21 8.41 -7.53
C ALA A 123 10.47 6.94 -7.88
N PHE A 124 9.43 6.11 -7.94
CA PHE A 124 9.52 4.67 -8.21
C PHE A 124 9.62 4.34 -9.71
N ILE A 125 9.20 5.25 -10.61
CA ILE A 125 9.21 5.05 -12.07
C ILE A 125 10.58 4.57 -12.63
N PRO A 126 11.73 5.17 -12.25
CA PRO A 126 13.04 4.74 -12.77
C PRO A 126 13.39 3.28 -12.42
N PHE A 127 12.78 2.72 -11.38
CA PHE A 127 13.03 1.36 -10.90
C PHE A 127 12.11 0.31 -11.55
N LEU A 128 11.15 0.72 -12.39
CA LEU A 128 10.25 -0.24 -13.06
C LEU A 128 10.98 -1.19 -14.01
N GLY A 129 12.13 -0.78 -14.55
CA GLY A 129 13.00 -1.69 -15.32
C GLY A 129 13.48 -2.90 -14.51
N CYS A 130 13.55 -2.80 -13.17
CA CYS A 130 13.89 -3.91 -12.29
C CYS A 130 12.87 -5.06 -12.37
N ALA A 131 11.60 -4.77 -12.70
CA ALA A 131 10.55 -5.78 -12.83
C ALA A 131 10.78 -6.75 -14.00
N PHE A 132 11.46 -6.27 -15.05
CA PHE A 132 11.68 -7.02 -16.29
C PHE A 132 13.12 -7.53 -16.43
N SER A 133 13.98 -7.24 -15.44
CA SER A 133 15.37 -7.70 -15.44
C SER A 133 15.45 -9.18 -15.12
N LYS A 134 16.15 -9.94 -15.98
CA LYS A 134 16.44 -11.37 -15.74
C LYS A 134 17.37 -11.60 -14.54
N ASN A 135 18.18 -10.60 -14.18
CA ASN A 135 19.19 -10.67 -13.12
C ASN A 135 19.05 -9.50 -12.14
N VAL A 136 17.89 -9.39 -11.49
CA VAL A 136 17.56 -8.26 -10.57
C VAL A 136 18.55 -8.11 -9.40
N ILE A 137 19.18 -9.22 -8.99
CA ILE A 137 20.15 -9.26 -7.88
C ILE A 137 21.51 -8.65 -8.27
N ASN A 138 21.87 -8.71 -9.55
CA ASN A 138 23.16 -8.21 -10.05
C ASN A 138 23.12 -6.70 -10.32
N ALA A 139 21.93 -6.12 -10.47
CA ALA A 139 21.75 -4.68 -10.58
C ALA A 139 21.77 -4.04 -9.19
N SER A 140 22.86 -3.34 -8.85
CA SER A 140 23.07 -2.73 -7.52
C SER A 140 21.90 -1.85 -7.05
N TYR A 141 21.34 -1.07 -7.98
CA TYR A 141 20.21 -0.17 -7.71
C TYR A 141 18.87 -0.89 -7.47
N CYS A 142 18.63 -2.06 -8.10
CA CYS A 142 17.44 -2.87 -7.85
C CYS A 142 17.54 -3.62 -6.51
N ARG A 143 18.73 -4.17 -6.23
CA ARG A 143 19.01 -4.94 -5.01
C ARG A 143 18.74 -4.14 -3.73
N LEU A 144 18.98 -2.83 -3.76
CA LEU A 144 18.81 -1.96 -2.60
C LEU A 144 17.38 -1.97 -2.03
N TRP A 145 16.38 -2.11 -2.90
CA TRP A 145 14.98 -2.19 -2.50
C TRP A 145 14.65 -3.44 -1.68
N PHE A 146 15.49 -4.49 -1.72
CA PHE A 146 15.29 -5.72 -0.96
C PHE A 146 15.92 -5.70 0.45
N GLU A 147 16.75 -4.70 0.78
CA GLU A 147 17.43 -4.65 2.09
C GLU A 147 16.45 -4.55 3.26
N ALA A 148 15.53 -3.59 3.22
CA ALA A 148 14.57 -3.39 4.30
C ALA A 148 13.58 -4.56 4.46
N PRO A 149 13.01 -5.14 3.37
CA PRO A 149 12.22 -6.38 3.46
C PRO A 149 13.01 -7.56 4.04
N SER A 150 14.31 -7.68 3.70
CA SER A 150 15.16 -8.74 4.27
C SER A 150 15.31 -8.59 5.79
N LEU A 151 15.49 -7.37 6.29
CA LEU A 151 15.53 -7.11 7.73
C LEU A 151 14.17 -7.34 8.40
N PHE A 152 13.07 -6.97 7.74
CA PHE A 152 11.73 -7.31 8.22
C PHE A 152 11.57 -8.84 8.39
N LYS A 153 12.06 -9.63 7.42
CA LYS A 153 12.08 -11.10 7.54
C LYS A 153 12.89 -11.55 8.75
N GLU A 154 14.05 -10.96 9.03
CA GLU A 154 14.87 -11.34 10.17
C GLU A 154 14.16 -11.13 11.52
N TYR A 155 13.42 -10.02 11.66
CA TYR A 155 12.67 -9.74 12.89
C TYR A 155 11.40 -10.59 13.05
N PHE A 156 10.60 -10.73 11.99
CA PHE A 156 9.26 -11.32 12.10
C PHE A 156 9.21 -12.80 11.68
N HIS A 157 10.15 -13.26 10.85
CA HIS A 157 10.19 -14.61 10.30
C HIS A 157 11.62 -15.21 10.30
N PRO A 158 12.34 -15.20 11.45
CA PRO A 158 13.76 -15.56 11.50
C PRO A 158 14.04 -16.96 10.94
N ASN A 159 13.17 -17.93 11.27
CA ASN A 159 13.36 -19.35 10.96
C ASN A 159 12.70 -19.80 9.63
N THR A 160 12.12 -18.88 8.87
CA THR A 160 11.39 -19.21 7.64
C THR A 160 12.27 -18.96 6.42
N LYS A 161 12.21 -19.86 5.42
CA LYS A 161 12.94 -19.68 4.17
C LYS A 161 12.30 -18.56 3.33
N PRO A 162 13.07 -17.62 2.75
CA PRO A 162 12.54 -16.55 1.91
C PRO A 162 11.67 -17.07 0.75
N GLY A 163 12.06 -18.17 0.11
CA GLY A 163 11.29 -18.77 -0.98
C GLY A 163 9.89 -19.25 -0.57
N PHE A 164 9.72 -19.75 0.66
CA PHE A 164 8.39 -20.14 1.15
C PHE A 164 7.49 -18.91 1.37
N LEU A 165 8.04 -17.84 1.94
CA LEU A 165 7.35 -16.57 2.10
C LEU A 165 6.95 -15.96 0.75
N GLY A 166 7.85 -16.02 -0.24
CA GLY A 166 7.56 -15.59 -1.61
C GLY A 166 6.45 -16.41 -2.26
N PHE A 167 6.44 -17.73 -2.06
CA PHE A 167 5.37 -18.59 -2.57
C PHE A 167 4.00 -18.20 -1.99
N LEU A 168 3.90 -17.99 -0.68
CA LEU A 168 2.67 -17.50 -0.04
C LEU A 168 2.26 -16.12 -0.58
N ALA A 169 3.23 -15.26 -0.86
CA ALA A 169 2.98 -13.95 -1.44
C ALA A 169 2.42 -14.04 -2.86
N ILE A 170 2.93 -14.95 -3.69
CA ILE A 170 2.38 -15.20 -5.04
C ILE A 170 0.94 -15.69 -4.95
N ILE A 171 0.64 -16.65 -4.07
CA ILE A 171 -0.75 -17.11 -3.88
C ILE A 171 -1.65 -15.95 -3.47
N SER A 172 -1.19 -15.15 -2.49
CA SER A 172 -1.94 -13.98 -2.01
C SER A 172 -2.15 -12.95 -3.12
N LEU A 173 -1.14 -12.73 -3.97
CA LEU A 173 -1.23 -11.83 -5.12
C LEU A 173 -2.27 -12.33 -6.13
N VAL A 174 -2.28 -13.62 -6.45
CA VAL A 174 -3.26 -14.22 -7.37
C VAL A 174 -4.68 -14.03 -6.82
N VAL A 175 -4.89 -14.34 -5.54
CA VAL A 175 -6.18 -14.14 -4.86
C VAL A 175 -6.59 -12.66 -4.91
N TYR A 176 -5.67 -11.76 -4.57
CA TYR A 176 -5.89 -10.31 -4.60
C TYR A 176 -6.33 -9.84 -6.00
N VAL A 177 -5.63 -10.28 -7.05
CA VAL A 177 -5.94 -9.92 -8.45
C VAL A 177 -7.33 -10.45 -8.84
N ILE A 178 -7.68 -11.68 -8.49
CA ILE A 178 -9.02 -12.23 -8.78
C ILE A 178 -10.11 -11.37 -8.13
N TYR A 179 -9.98 -11.02 -6.85
CA TYR A 179 -10.95 -10.18 -6.15
C TYR A 179 -11.02 -8.76 -6.72
N LEU A 180 -9.87 -8.16 -7.04
CA LEU A 180 -9.82 -6.83 -7.64
C LEU A 180 -10.46 -6.84 -9.03
N SER A 181 -10.14 -7.82 -9.88
CA SER A 181 -10.75 -7.97 -11.20
C SER A 181 -12.25 -8.21 -11.11
N TYR A 182 -12.71 -9.07 -10.21
CA TYR A 182 -14.15 -9.26 -9.97
C TYR A 182 -14.82 -7.95 -9.56
N PHE A 183 -14.20 -7.21 -8.63
CA PHE A 183 -14.72 -5.92 -8.18
C PHE A 183 -14.81 -4.91 -9.33
N VAL A 184 -13.74 -4.73 -10.11
CA VAL A 184 -13.68 -3.76 -11.21
C VAL A 184 -14.64 -4.13 -12.35
N LEU A 185 -14.70 -5.41 -12.75
CA LEU A 185 -15.47 -5.84 -13.91
C LEU A 185 -16.96 -6.01 -13.61
N ILE A 186 -17.32 -6.42 -12.40
CA ILE A 186 -18.71 -6.78 -12.07
C ILE A 186 -19.33 -5.77 -11.10
N LYS A 187 -18.65 -5.47 -10.00
CA LYS A 187 -19.24 -4.69 -8.91
C LYS A 187 -19.25 -3.19 -9.23
N LEU A 188 -18.16 -2.67 -9.79
CA LEU A 188 -18.01 -1.27 -10.13
C LEU A 188 -19.05 -0.81 -11.17
N GLY A 189 -19.30 -1.62 -12.20
CA GLY A 189 -20.33 -1.31 -13.20
C GLY A 189 -21.75 -1.27 -12.63
N LYS A 190 -22.02 -2.00 -11.54
CA LYS A 190 -23.33 -2.03 -10.87
C LYS A 190 -23.50 -0.95 -9.81
N GLN A 191 -22.45 -0.67 -9.04
CA GLN A 191 -22.48 0.24 -7.89
C GLN A 191 -21.99 1.66 -8.23
N GLY A 192 -21.35 1.83 -9.40
CA GLY A 192 -20.76 3.10 -9.79
C GLY A 192 -19.73 3.59 -8.76
N ARG A 193 -19.87 4.85 -8.35
CA ARG A 193 -19.00 5.49 -7.35
C ARG A 193 -19.58 5.44 -5.93
N SER A 194 -20.56 4.58 -5.68
CA SER A 194 -21.19 4.41 -4.35
C SER A 194 -20.70 3.13 -3.68
N ALA A 195 -20.09 3.25 -2.51
CA ALA A 195 -19.59 2.13 -1.71
C ALA A 195 -20.73 1.37 -1.02
N THR A 196 -21.84 2.04 -0.71
CA THR A 196 -23.05 1.43 -0.16
C THR A 196 -24.00 0.96 -1.26
N GLN A 197 -24.61 -0.21 -1.07
CA GLN A 197 -25.82 -0.57 -1.83
C GLN A 197 -26.93 0.38 -1.37
N GLN A 198 -27.52 1.13 -2.31
CA GLN A 198 -28.82 1.77 -2.09
C GLN A 198 -29.91 0.72 -2.06
#